data_AF-A0A177E3Q2-F1
#
_entry.id   AF-A0A177E3Q2-F1
#
_cell.length_a   1.000
_cell.length_b   1.000
_cell.length_c   1.000
_cell.angle_alpha   90.00
_cell.angle_beta   90.00
_cell.angle_gamma   90.00
#
_symmetry.space_group_name_H-M   'P 1'
#
loop_
_entity.id
_entity.type
_entity.pdbx_description
1 polymer ?
#
loop_
_entity_poly.entity_id
_entity_poly.type
_entity_poly.pdbx_seq_one_letter_code
_entity_poly.pdbx_strand_id
1 'polypeptide(L)'
;MPAFSRGFDAFMRQNSFRLPSSLRAALFGTRESFFTPTTLRQNRSFTSSVLRRYQYYKSTVVTPKASGFVNNDPVLRQVVQTRQPILLYQAPKNKWYYLKVYGTGALWIGVGAYSIKFNDDIKDKGLSFFVRPTYIVVGVSFVIIGCYICTAPSNRMRALEILPSLQGGPMQLRMTVKPVPWLKERVIYSNLGAVTISEKTEPMVQELLEAERFRKQRLWDDLGHMNIAARVWEGSARWVHQKWTNFFLKFKFAVLRFGIAKVKVGGDEWKIDCSGYLLENGKAVDRIIPED
;
A
#
# COMPACT_ATOMS: atom_id res chain seq x y z
N MET A 1 -51.78 12.45 41.30
CA MET A 1 -51.81 12.33 39.82
C MET A 1 -50.72 13.22 39.25
N PRO A 2 -49.95 12.85 38.20
CA PRO A 2 -49.80 11.56 37.53
C PRO A 2 -48.35 11.00 37.60
N ALA A 3 -48.22 9.68 37.45
CA ALA A 3 -46.98 8.97 37.16
C ALA A 3 -47.11 8.36 35.75
N PHE A 4 -46.31 8.82 34.80
CA PHE A 4 -46.15 8.21 33.48
C PHE A 4 -44.67 8.22 33.09
N SER A 5 -44.30 7.26 32.22
CA SER A 5 -42.98 7.02 31.61
C SER A 5 -41.99 6.09 32.35
N ARG A 6 -42.28 4.79 32.35
CA ARG A 6 -41.23 3.74 32.44
C ARG A 6 -41.39 2.58 31.43
N GLY A 7 -42.27 2.72 30.43
CA GLY A 7 -42.62 1.62 29.52
C GLY A 7 -41.94 1.61 28.14
N PHE A 8 -41.35 2.72 27.69
CA PHE A 8 -40.94 2.84 26.27
C PHE A 8 -39.53 2.31 25.96
N ASP A 9 -38.62 2.31 26.94
CA ASP A 9 -37.24 1.84 26.74
C ASP A 9 -37.11 0.32 26.60
N ALA A 10 -38.03 -0.44 27.20
CA ALA A 10 -37.97 -1.91 27.16
C ALA A 10 -38.38 -2.46 25.77
N PHE A 11 -39.30 -1.80 25.07
CA PHE A 11 -39.80 -2.26 23.77
C PHE A 11 -38.79 -2.00 22.63
N MET A 12 -38.03 -0.90 22.71
CA MET A 12 -37.00 -0.57 21.71
C MET A 12 -35.78 -1.52 21.76
N ARG A 13 -35.47 -2.12 22.92
CA ARG A 13 -34.32 -3.04 23.07
C ARG A 13 -34.56 -4.43 22.47
N GLN A 14 -35.80 -4.86 22.27
CA GLN A 14 -36.07 -6.21 21.75
C GLN A 14 -35.97 -6.28 20.22
N ASN A 15 -36.20 -5.19 19.50
CA ASN A 15 -36.14 -5.16 18.03
C ASN A 15 -34.76 -4.79 17.45
N SER A 16 -33.83 -4.28 18.25
CA SER A 16 -32.47 -3.95 17.81
C SER A 16 -31.62 -5.18 17.42
N PHE A 17 -32.08 -6.39 17.75
CA PHE A 17 -31.39 -7.63 17.38
C PHE A 17 -31.65 -8.09 15.93
N ARG A 18 -32.60 -7.47 15.22
CA ARG A 18 -32.94 -7.82 13.83
C ARG A 18 -32.42 -6.83 12.77
N LEU A 19 -31.71 -5.78 13.18
CA LEU A 19 -31.16 -4.80 12.26
C LEU A 19 -29.89 -5.33 11.55
N PRO A 20 -29.66 -4.99 10.27
CA PRO A 20 -28.42 -5.27 9.54
C PRO A 20 -27.18 -4.77 10.30
N SER A 21 -26.06 -5.48 10.17
CA SER A 21 -24.82 -5.24 10.93
C SER A 21 -24.29 -3.80 10.84
N SER A 22 -24.51 -3.13 9.71
CA SER A 22 -24.13 -1.72 9.49
C SER A 22 -24.93 -0.73 10.36
N LEU A 23 -26.23 -0.96 10.58
CA LEU A 23 -27.06 -0.10 11.43
C LEU A 23 -26.81 -0.36 12.92
N ARG A 24 -26.42 -1.58 13.29
CA ARG A 24 -26.05 -1.89 14.68
C ARG A 24 -24.76 -1.15 15.09
N ALA A 25 -23.78 -1.05 14.19
CA ALA A 25 -22.55 -0.29 14.42
C ALA A 25 -22.81 1.23 14.56
N ALA A 26 -23.78 1.77 13.83
CA ALA A 26 -24.14 3.19 13.89
C ALA A 26 -24.91 3.56 15.18
N LEU A 27 -25.80 2.68 15.66
CA LEU A 27 -26.62 2.96 16.84
C LEU A 27 -25.92 2.67 18.18
N PHE A 28 -24.96 1.73 18.19
CA PHE A 28 -24.24 1.33 19.40
C PHE A 28 -22.73 1.63 19.33
N GLY A 29 -22.29 2.37 18.32
CA GLY A 29 -20.92 2.87 18.20
C GLY A 29 -20.62 3.83 19.35
N THR A 30 -19.83 3.35 20.30
CA THR A 30 -19.36 4.09 21.46
C THR A 30 -18.62 5.35 21.02
N ARG A 31 -19.11 6.51 21.48
CA ARG A 31 -18.36 7.76 21.48
C ARG A 31 -17.06 7.55 22.26
N GLU A 32 -15.93 7.56 21.56
CA GLU A 32 -14.63 7.73 22.20
C GLU A 32 -14.56 9.13 22.81
N SER A 33 -14.20 9.16 24.09
CA SER A 33 -14.06 10.36 24.89
C SER A 33 -12.86 11.17 24.40
N PHE A 34 -13.12 12.43 24.09
CA PHE A 34 -12.12 13.43 23.75
C PHE A 34 -11.17 13.68 24.93
N PHE A 35 -9.87 13.61 24.62
CA PHE A 35 -8.75 14.40 25.15
C PHE A 35 -8.91 15.08 26.52
N THR A 36 -8.07 14.64 27.47
CA THR A 36 -7.65 15.43 28.64
C THR A 36 -6.11 15.60 28.59
N PRO A 37 -5.56 16.79 28.31
CA PRO A 37 -4.14 17.05 28.49
C PRO A 37 -3.91 17.67 29.88
N THR A 38 -3.32 16.89 30.79
CA THR A 38 -2.74 17.41 32.02
C THR A 38 -1.42 18.12 31.71
N THR A 39 -1.47 19.43 31.83
CA THR A 39 -0.33 20.35 31.82
C THR A 39 0.44 20.25 33.13
N LEU A 40 1.77 20.06 33.04
CA LEU A 40 2.78 20.57 33.98
C LEU A 40 4.16 20.04 33.55
N ARG A 41 5.02 20.92 33.03
CA ARG A 41 6.17 21.46 33.77
C ARG A 41 7.21 22.04 32.79
N GLN A 42 7.49 23.31 33.01
CA GLN A 42 8.55 24.09 32.40
C GLN A 42 9.90 23.38 32.47
N ASN A 43 10.69 23.49 31.40
CA ASN A 43 12.06 23.98 31.50
C ASN A 43 12.46 24.69 30.21
N ARG A 44 12.73 25.98 30.35
CA ARG A 44 13.42 26.81 29.37
C ARG A 44 14.92 26.46 29.43
N SER A 45 15.54 26.35 28.27
CA SER A 45 16.96 26.70 28.13
C SER A 45 17.17 27.27 26.73
N PHE A 46 17.33 28.60 26.69
CA PHE A 46 17.91 29.33 25.57
C PHE A 46 19.43 29.29 25.74
N THR A 47 20.14 28.72 24.78
CA THR A 47 21.55 29.05 24.54
C THR A 47 21.80 29.12 23.03
N SER A 48 22.09 30.33 22.59
CA SER A 48 22.61 30.67 21.28
C SER A 48 24.10 30.34 21.21
N SER A 49 24.53 29.72 20.12
CA SER A 49 25.86 29.95 19.57
C SER A 49 25.91 29.51 18.11
N VAL A 50 25.93 30.50 17.23
CA VAL A 50 26.41 30.41 15.86
C VAL A 50 27.88 30.00 15.90
N LEU A 51 28.23 28.91 15.21
CA LEU A 51 29.49 28.76 14.47
C LEU A 51 29.38 27.53 13.57
N ARG A 52 29.31 27.77 12.26
CA ARG A 52 29.40 26.74 11.21
C ARG A 52 30.79 26.09 11.28
N ARG A 53 30.84 24.83 11.71
CA ARG A 53 31.88 23.87 11.35
C ARG A 53 31.22 22.67 10.70
N TYR A 54 31.75 22.26 9.55
CA TYR A 54 31.38 21.00 8.89
C TYR A 54 31.63 19.84 9.88
N GLN A 55 30.56 19.38 10.54
CA GLN A 55 30.61 18.19 11.37
C GLN A 55 30.59 16.98 10.45
N TYR A 56 31.71 16.28 10.36
CA TYR A 56 31.70 14.86 10.03
C TYR A 56 30.76 14.18 11.00
N TYR A 57 29.73 13.51 10.48
CA TYR A 57 28.76 12.74 11.24
C TYR A 57 29.48 11.54 11.90
N LYS A 58 30.14 11.79 13.03
CA LYS A 58 30.59 10.73 13.93
C LYS A 58 29.34 10.31 14.69
N SER A 59 28.64 9.32 14.13
CA SER A 59 27.57 8.60 14.80
C SER A 59 28.07 8.17 16.18
N THR A 60 27.59 8.83 17.22
CA THR A 60 27.77 8.39 18.59
C THR A 60 27.04 7.06 18.68
N VAL A 61 27.83 5.97 18.74
CA VAL A 61 27.33 4.61 18.94
C VAL A 61 26.74 4.54 20.34
N VAL A 62 25.49 4.97 20.48
CA VAL A 62 24.62 4.50 21.55
C VAL A 62 24.29 3.07 21.17
N THR A 63 25.04 2.11 21.70
CA THR A 63 24.66 0.70 21.63
C THR A 63 23.26 0.56 22.23
N PRO A 64 22.22 0.26 21.44
CA PRO A 64 20.93 -0.07 22.01
C PRO A 64 21.10 -1.39 22.76
N LYS A 65 20.54 -1.50 23.97
CA LYS A 65 20.37 -2.79 24.66
C LYS A 65 19.52 -3.71 23.79
N ALA A 66 20.17 -4.49 22.94
CA ALA A 66 19.55 -5.30 21.88
C ALA A 66 19.24 -6.76 22.31
N SER A 67 19.10 -7.06 23.59
CA SER A 67 19.01 -8.46 24.05
C SER A 67 17.59 -9.01 24.22
N GLY A 68 16.57 -8.17 24.41
CA GLY A 68 15.18 -8.64 24.58
C GLY A 68 14.44 -8.92 23.27
N PHE A 69 14.53 -8.01 22.31
CA PHE A 69 13.80 -8.08 21.04
C PHE A 69 14.29 -9.22 20.13
N VAL A 70 15.61 -9.43 20.07
CA VAL A 70 16.23 -10.47 19.24
C VAL A 70 15.88 -11.88 19.72
N ASN A 71 15.67 -12.06 21.02
CA ASN A 71 15.41 -13.38 21.60
C ASN A 71 13.94 -13.83 21.48
N ASN A 72 13.02 -12.89 21.25
CA ASN A 72 11.58 -13.16 21.18
C ASN A 72 11.07 -13.42 19.76
N ASP A 73 11.75 -12.93 18.72
CA ASP A 73 11.33 -13.18 17.33
C ASP A 73 11.94 -14.49 16.78
N PRO A 74 11.13 -15.43 16.27
CA PRO A 74 11.61 -16.71 15.75
C PRO A 74 12.53 -16.55 14.53
N VAL A 75 12.30 -15.53 13.69
CA VAL A 75 13.10 -15.25 12.49
C VAL A 75 14.49 -14.76 12.91
N LEU A 76 14.57 -13.82 13.86
CA LEU A 76 15.85 -13.31 14.37
C LEU A 76 16.64 -14.43 15.07
N ARG A 77 15.96 -15.26 15.87
CA ARG A 77 16.57 -16.44 16.49
C ARG A 77 17.13 -17.41 15.43
N GLN A 78 16.39 -17.64 14.36
CA GLN A 78 16.83 -18.49 13.27
C GLN A 78 18.10 -17.92 12.60
N VAL A 79 18.16 -16.61 12.34
CA VAL A 79 19.37 -15.96 11.80
C VAL A 79 20.59 -16.18 12.70
N VAL A 80 20.43 -16.04 14.02
CA VAL A 80 21.52 -16.27 14.99
C VAL A 80 21.98 -17.73 14.95
N GLN A 81 21.04 -18.67 14.92
CA GLN A 81 21.33 -20.10 14.96
C GLN A 81 21.97 -20.60 13.69
N THR A 82 21.43 -20.24 12.52
CA THR A 82 21.92 -20.72 11.23
C THR A 82 23.17 -19.98 10.77
N ARG A 83 23.41 -18.77 11.27
CA ARG A 83 24.46 -17.87 10.76
C ARG A 83 24.33 -17.66 9.24
N GLN A 84 23.13 -17.78 8.70
CA GLN A 84 22.83 -17.61 7.29
C GLN A 84 21.88 -16.42 7.08
N PRO A 85 22.00 -15.71 5.95
CA PRO A 85 21.05 -14.67 5.59
C PRO A 85 19.65 -15.25 5.45
N ILE A 86 18.64 -14.56 6.01
CA ILE A 86 17.23 -14.93 5.83
C ILE A 86 16.54 -13.89 4.96
N LEU A 87 15.87 -14.37 3.92
CA LEU A 87 15.10 -13.56 2.98
C LEU A 87 13.73 -13.23 3.57
N LEU A 88 13.52 -11.94 3.86
CA LEU A 88 12.24 -11.42 4.33
C LEU A 88 11.31 -11.08 3.17
N TYR A 89 11.87 -10.50 2.11
CA TYR A 89 11.11 -10.05 0.95
C TYR A 89 11.89 -10.27 -0.33
N GLN A 90 11.18 -10.70 -1.38
CA GLN A 90 11.69 -10.78 -2.73
C GLN A 90 10.63 -10.28 -3.72
N ALA A 91 11.01 -9.29 -4.52
CA ALA A 91 10.15 -8.68 -5.52
C ALA A 91 9.68 -9.69 -6.59
N PRO A 92 8.45 -9.51 -7.12
CA PRO A 92 7.91 -10.40 -8.14
C PRO A 92 8.76 -10.38 -9.41
N LYS A 93 9.07 -11.55 -9.96
CA LYS A 93 9.85 -11.70 -11.18
C LYS A 93 8.97 -11.49 -12.42
N ASN A 94 8.66 -10.25 -12.76
CA ASN A 94 7.88 -9.94 -13.96
C ASN A 94 8.70 -9.14 -14.98
N LYS A 95 9.24 -9.83 -16.00
CA LYS A 95 10.04 -9.21 -17.08
C LYS A 95 9.24 -8.18 -17.90
N TRP A 96 7.93 -8.37 -18.01
CA TRP A 96 7.04 -7.53 -18.82
C TRP A 96 6.44 -6.35 -18.04
N TYR A 97 6.75 -6.23 -16.75
CA TYR A 97 6.17 -5.19 -15.91
C TYR A 97 6.51 -3.78 -16.44
N TYR A 98 7.78 -3.52 -16.71
CA TYR A 98 8.22 -2.21 -17.21
C TYR A 98 7.61 -1.87 -18.57
N LEU A 99 7.58 -2.83 -19.49
CA LEU A 99 6.96 -2.62 -20.80
C LEU A 99 5.47 -2.29 -20.66
N LYS A 100 4.74 -2.98 -19.78
CA LYS A 100 3.32 -2.70 -19.53
C LYS A 100 3.11 -1.30 -18.95
N VAL A 101 3.89 -0.91 -17.94
CA VAL A 101 3.74 0.39 -17.29
C VAL A 101 4.11 1.53 -18.21
N TYR A 102 5.28 1.46 -18.87
CA TYR A 102 5.72 2.51 -19.79
C TYR A 102 4.89 2.54 -21.07
N GLY A 103 4.49 1.38 -21.60
CA GLY A 103 3.58 1.30 -22.75
C GLY A 103 2.23 1.92 -22.44
N THR A 104 1.66 1.64 -21.26
CA THR A 104 0.40 2.26 -20.83
C THR A 104 0.56 3.77 -20.62
N GLY A 105 1.64 4.21 -19.97
CA GLY A 105 1.94 5.62 -19.78
C GLY A 105 2.10 6.37 -21.11
N ALA A 106 2.86 5.81 -22.05
CA ALA A 106 3.05 6.37 -23.39
C ALA A 106 1.73 6.42 -24.19
N LEU A 107 0.89 5.39 -24.07
CA LEU A 107 -0.44 5.38 -24.70
C LEU A 107 -1.30 6.53 -24.17
N TRP A 108 -1.38 6.72 -22.85
CA TRP A 108 -2.15 7.82 -22.26
C TRP A 108 -1.62 9.20 -22.67
N ILE A 109 -0.30 9.37 -22.70
CA ILE A 109 0.33 10.61 -23.19
C ILE A 109 -0.01 10.82 -24.67
N GLY A 110 0.08 9.79 -25.49
CA GLY A 110 -0.22 9.85 -26.92
C GLY A 110 -1.69 10.21 -27.20
N VAL A 111 -2.63 9.59 -26.48
CA VAL A 111 -4.07 9.91 -26.55
C VAL A 111 -4.32 11.36 -26.11
N GLY A 112 -3.68 11.81 -25.02
CA GLY A 112 -3.80 13.18 -24.55
C GLY A 112 -3.27 14.21 -25.56
N ALA A 113 -2.09 13.97 -26.12
CA ALA A 113 -1.48 14.80 -27.15
C ALA A 113 -2.33 14.83 -28.44
N TYR A 114 -2.86 13.67 -28.86
CA TYR A 114 -3.77 13.58 -30.00
C TYR A 114 -5.05 14.39 -29.76
N SER A 115 -5.65 14.30 -28.57
CA SER A 115 -6.84 15.09 -28.20
C SER A 115 -6.58 16.60 -28.27
N ILE A 116 -5.41 17.05 -27.83
CA ILE A 116 -5.01 18.47 -27.94
C ILE A 116 -4.83 18.87 -29.40
N LYS A 117 -4.18 18.04 -30.23
CA LYS A 117 -4.04 18.31 -31.66
C LYS A 117 -5.39 18.35 -32.38
N PHE A 118 -6.28 17.42 -32.04
CA PHE A 118 -7.60 17.30 -32.67
C PHE A 118 -8.49 18.53 -32.46
N ASN A 119 -8.25 19.30 -31.39
CA ASN A 119 -8.89 20.59 -31.18
C ASN A 119 -8.64 21.59 -32.32
N ASP A 120 -7.46 21.54 -32.97
CA ASP A 120 -7.14 22.43 -34.10
C ASP A 120 -7.93 22.01 -35.36
N ASP A 121 -8.10 20.72 -35.61
CA ASP A 121 -8.83 20.17 -36.76
C ASP A 121 -10.34 20.49 -36.73
N ILE A 122 -10.86 20.90 -35.57
CA ILE A 122 -12.29 21.20 -35.35
C ILE A 122 -12.58 22.70 -35.31
N LYS A 123 -11.54 23.55 -35.34
CA LYS A 123 -11.67 25.00 -35.16
C LYS A 123 -12.72 25.66 -36.06
N ASP A 124 -12.86 25.19 -37.29
CA ASP A 124 -13.71 25.81 -38.32
C ASP A 124 -15.11 25.18 -38.45
N LYS A 125 -15.45 24.18 -37.63
CA LYS A 125 -16.69 23.40 -37.78
C LYS A 125 -17.93 24.02 -37.11
N GLY A 126 -17.88 25.29 -36.74
CA GLY A 126 -19.03 25.99 -36.13
C GLY A 126 -19.55 25.35 -34.84
N LEU A 127 -18.69 24.64 -34.09
CA LEU A 127 -19.10 23.98 -32.86
C LEU A 127 -19.31 24.96 -31.70
N SER A 128 -20.08 24.53 -30.70
CA SER A 128 -20.28 25.26 -29.45
C SER A 128 -18.96 25.61 -28.78
N PHE A 129 -18.87 26.82 -28.21
CA PHE A 129 -17.64 27.38 -27.66
C PHE A 129 -16.96 26.51 -26.58
N PHE A 130 -17.70 25.67 -25.86
CA PHE A 130 -17.18 24.82 -24.79
C PHE A 130 -16.48 23.55 -25.28
N VAL A 131 -16.76 23.11 -26.51
CA VAL A 131 -16.24 21.83 -27.04
C VAL A 131 -14.71 21.88 -27.12
N ARG A 132 -14.17 22.98 -27.62
CA ARG A 132 -12.74 23.18 -27.83
C ARG A 132 -11.91 23.19 -26.53
N PRO A 133 -12.26 24.02 -25.52
CA PRO A 133 -11.63 23.93 -24.19
C PRO A 133 -11.72 22.54 -23.57
N THR A 134 -12.83 21.82 -23.78
CA THR A 134 -13.00 20.47 -23.23
C THR A 134 -11.96 19.49 -23.76
N TYR A 135 -11.67 19.48 -25.07
CA TYR A 135 -10.63 18.61 -25.65
C TYR A 135 -9.23 18.91 -25.10
N ILE A 136 -8.94 20.19 -24.84
CA ILE A 136 -7.66 20.59 -24.22
C ILE A 136 -7.59 20.09 -22.78
N VAL A 137 -8.62 20.34 -21.97
CA VAL A 137 -8.65 19.93 -20.56
C VAL A 137 -8.55 18.41 -20.42
N VAL A 138 -9.31 17.66 -21.22
CA VAL A 138 -9.27 16.20 -21.26
C VAL A 138 -7.90 15.72 -21.73
N GLY A 139 -7.34 16.33 -22.78
CA GLY A 139 -6.03 15.98 -23.29
C GLY A 139 -4.90 16.17 -22.28
N VAL A 140 -4.87 17.34 -21.61
CA VAL A 140 -3.91 17.63 -20.54
C VAL A 140 -4.06 16.65 -19.38
N SER A 141 -5.29 16.31 -19.01
CA SER A 141 -5.57 15.35 -17.94
C SER A 141 -4.97 13.97 -18.26
N PHE A 142 -5.12 13.48 -19.50
CA PHE A 142 -4.52 12.21 -19.92
C PHE A 142 -2.98 12.24 -19.93
N VAL A 143 -2.37 13.36 -20.33
CA VAL A 143 -0.91 13.53 -20.23
C VAL A 143 -0.45 13.44 -18.79
N ILE A 144 -1.12 14.13 -17.86
CA ILE A 144 -0.79 14.09 -16.42
C ILE A 144 -0.91 12.65 -15.87
N ILE A 145 -1.99 11.95 -16.19
CA ILE A 145 -2.19 10.54 -15.78
C ILE A 145 -1.07 9.65 -16.34
N GLY A 146 -0.72 9.80 -17.61
CA GLY A 146 0.35 9.04 -18.24
C GLY A 146 1.71 9.30 -17.59
N CYS A 147 2.05 10.57 -17.30
CA CYS A 147 3.24 10.94 -16.55
C CYS A 147 3.24 10.33 -15.13
N TYR A 148 2.10 10.37 -14.44
CA TYR A 148 1.97 9.76 -13.11
C TYR A 148 2.22 8.24 -13.15
N ILE A 149 1.68 7.53 -14.14
CA ILE A 149 1.91 6.09 -14.34
C ILE A 149 3.40 5.79 -14.54
N CYS A 150 4.11 6.63 -15.31
CA CYS A 150 5.55 6.50 -15.54
C CYS A 150 6.41 6.61 -14.26
N THR A 151 5.87 7.15 -13.16
CA THR A 151 6.56 7.21 -11.85
C THR A 151 6.33 5.96 -10.97
N ALA A 152 5.46 5.02 -11.37
CA ALA A 152 5.23 3.78 -10.62
C ALA A 152 6.47 2.86 -10.46
N PRO A 153 7.38 2.71 -11.47
CA PRO A 153 8.49 1.78 -11.38
C PRO A 153 9.73 2.33 -10.67
N SER A 154 9.72 3.59 -10.21
CA SER A 154 10.86 4.20 -9.50
C SER A 154 10.97 3.74 -8.05
N ASN A 155 12.20 3.78 -7.52
CA ASN A 155 12.56 3.49 -6.13
C ASN A 155 12.01 2.15 -5.62
N ARG A 156 12.19 1.07 -6.37
CA ARG A 156 11.70 -0.26 -5.97
C ARG A 156 12.78 -1.06 -5.25
N MET A 157 12.39 -1.74 -4.19
CA MET A 157 13.21 -2.74 -3.50
C MET A 157 13.08 -4.08 -4.20
N ARG A 158 14.20 -4.78 -4.43
CA ARG A 158 14.24 -6.09 -5.09
C ARG A 158 14.30 -7.24 -4.09
N ALA A 159 15.09 -7.08 -3.04
CA ALA A 159 15.24 -8.07 -1.99
C ALA A 159 15.50 -7.38 -0.65
N LEU A 160 14.95 -7.97 0.40
CA LEU A 160 15.17 -7.61 1.80
C LEU A 160 15.64 -8.85 2.52
N GLU A 161 16.84 -8.79 3.09
CA GLU A 161 17.43 -9.90 3.81
C GLU A 161 17.98 -9.44 5.15
N ILE A 162 17.88 -10.30 6.17
CA ILE A 162 18.55 -10.09 7.44
C ILE A 162 19.89 -10.82 7.39
N LEU A 163 20.96 -10.10 7.73
CA LEU A 163 22.30 -10.65 7.84
C LEU A 163 22.64 -10.96 9.30
N PRO A 164 23.25 -12.13 9.54
CA PRO A 164 23.80 -12.45 10.85
C PRO A 164 24.99 -11.54 11.15
N SER A 165 25.20 -11.29 12.43
CA SER A 165 26.41 -10.64 12.87
C SER A 165 27.60 -11.60 12.76
N LEU A 166 28.56 -11.27 11.91
CA LEU A 166 29.77 -12.09 11.70
C LEU A 166 30.78 -11.95 12.85
N GLN A 167 30.77 -10.82 13.58
CA GLN A 167 31.77 -10.49 14.63
C GLN A 167 31.15 -10.00 15.94
N GLY A 168 29.93 -10.43 16.27
CA GLY A 168 29.25 -10.02 17.52
C GLY A 168 28.72 -8.57 17.52
N GLY A 169 28.81 -7.85 16.41
CA GLY A 169 28.10 -6.59 16.17
C GLY A 169 26.57 -6.74 16.07
N PRO A 170 25.83 -5.64 15.87
CA PRO A 170 24.38 -5.69 15.69
C PRO A 170 24.01 -6.41 14.38
N MET A 171 22.84 -7.07 14.36
CA MET A 171 22.27 -7.60 13.13
C MET A 171 22.00 -6.46 12.13
N GLN A 172 22.27 -6.75 10.87
CA GLN A 172 22.12 -5.79 9.79
C GLN A 172 21.09 -6.29 8.79
N LEU A 173 20.46 -5.35 8.12
CA LEU A 173 19.45 -5.58 7.12
C LEU A 173 20.03 -5.15 5.77
N ARG A 174 20.09 -6.11 4.85
CA ARG A 174 20.62 -5.98 3.49
C ARG A 174 19.46 -5.73 2.54
N MET A 175 19.47 -4.56 1.92
CA MET A 175 18.44 -4.14 0.98
C MET A 175 19.06 -4.03 -0.39
N THR A 176 18.56 -4.83 -1.33
CA THR A 176 18.92 -4.69 -2.73
C THR A 176 17.87 -3.80 -3.37
N VAL A 177 18.25 -2.56 -3.70
CA VAL A 177 17.33 -1.54 -4.20
C VAL A 177 17.66 -1.12 -5.63
N LYS A 178 16.63 -0.67 -6.35
CA LYS A 178 16.73 -0.19 -7.73
C LYS A 178 16.04 1.17 -7.86
N PRO A 179 16.79 2.29 -7.91
CA PRO A 179 16.18 3.64 -7.98
C PRO A 179 15.46 3.87 -9.30
N VAL A 180 16.04 3.42 -10.42
CA VAL A 180 15.49 3.57 -11.76
C VAL A 180 15.58 2.23 -12.49
N PRO A 181 14.61 1.84 -13.34
CA PRO A 181 14.59 0.53 -13.99
C PRO A 181 15.82 0.20 -14.85
N TRP A 182 16.57 1.22 -15.24
CA TRP A 182 17.71 1.13 -16.15
C TRP A 182 19.04 1.20 -15.40
N LEU A 183 19.02 1.63 -14.13
CA LEU A 183 20.21 1.71 -13.29
C LEU A 183 20.54 0.32 -12.72
N LYS A 184 21.82 0.11 -12.42
CA LYS A 184 22.27 -1.07 -11.68
C LYS A 184 21.68 -1.07 -10.27
N GLU A 185 21.49 -2.27 -9.75
CA GLU A 185 21.03 -2.45 -8.37
C GLU A 185 22.12 -2.02 -7.40
N ARG A 186 21.69 -1.38 -6.31
CA ARG A 186 22.54 -0.93 -5.22
C ARG A 186 22.18 -1.72 -3.98
N VAL A 187 23.19 -2.16 -3.23
CA VAL A 187 22.98 -2.80 -1.93
C VAL A 187 23.16 -1.74 -0.84
N ILE A 188 22.18 -1.62 0.04
CA ILE A 188 22.21 -0.74 1.21
C ILE A 188 22.21 -1.64 2.46
N TYR A 189 23.10 -1.34 3.38
CA TYR A 189 23.17 -1.98 4.69
C TYR A 189 22.64 -1.01 5.74
N SER A 190 21.78 -1.50 6.61
CA SER A 190 21.19 -0.71 7.70
C SER A 190 21.06 -1.55 8.96
N ASN A 191 21.02 -0.90 10.12
CA ASN A 191 20.69 -1.59 11.37
C ASN A 191 19.18 -1.77 11.47
N LEU A 192 18.72 -2.86 12.11
CA LEU A 192 17.29 -3.20 12.22
C LEU A 192 16.41 -2.04 12.74
N GLY A 193 16.90 -1.25 13.70
CA GLY A 193 16.14 -0.12 14.27
C GLY A 193 16.24 1.20 13.49
N ALA A 194 17.03 1.27 12.41
CA ALA A 194 17.18 2.47 11.60
C ALA A 194 16.26 2.48 10.37
N VAL A 195 15.48 1.42 10.19
CA VAL A 195 14.56 1.22 9.08
C VAL A 195 13.15 1.31 9.62
N THR A 196 12.30 2.03 8.94
CA THR A 196 10.88 2.17 9.29
C THR A 196 10.00 1.89 8.08
N ILE A 197 8.77 1.44 8.32
CA ILE A 197 7.79 1.14 7.28
C ILE A 197 6.58 2.05 7.41
N SER A 198 6.06 2.56 6.29
CA SER A 198 4.92 3.48 6.30
C SER A 198 3.60 2.80 6.62
N GLU A 199 3.44 1.54 6.22
CA GLU A 199 2.21 0.77 6.28
C GLU A 199 2.54 -0.71 6.48
N LYS A 200 1.73 -1.41 7.28
CA LYS A 200 1.90 -2.85 7.51
C LYS A 200 1.65 -3.65 6.24
N THR A 201 2.50 -4.62 5.98
CA THR A 201 2.47 -5.45 4.77
C THR A 201 1.44 -6.57 4.85
N GLU A 202 1.19 -7.16 6.03
CA GLU A 202 0.22 -8.24 6.20
C GLU A 202 -1.18 -7.91 5.68
N PRO A 203 -1.85 -6.81 6.10
CA PRO A 203 -3.21 -6.50 5.63
C PRO A 203 -3.25 -6.28 4.11
N MET A 204 -2.21 -5.69 3.54
CA MET A 204 -2.10 -5.49 2.09
C MET A 204 -2.01 -6.83 1.35
N VAL A 205 -1.22 -7.78 1.87
CA VAL A 205 -1.12 -9.13 1.31
C VAL A 205 -2.44 -9.88 1.40
N GLN A 206 -3.15 -9.78 2.54
CA GLN A 206 -4.46 -10.41 2.71
C GLN A 206 -5.47 -9.89 1.68
N GLU A 207 -5.57 -8.57 1.49
CA GLU A 207 -6.45 -7.98 0.46
C GLU A 207 -6.06 -8.42 -0.96
N LEU A 208 -4.77 -8.54 -1.27
CA LEU A 208 -4.30 -9.02 -2.57
C LEU A 208 -4.68 -10.50 -2.79
N LEU A 209 -4.54 -11.33 -1.76
CA LEU A 209 -4.92 -12.75 -1.81
C LEU A 209 -6.43 -12.92 -1.98
N GLU A 210 -7.24 -12.11 -1.29
CA GLU A 210 -8.69 -12.10 -1.47
C GLU A 210 -9.06 -11.71 -2.91
N ALA A 211 -8.47 -10.63 -3.43
CA ALA A 211 -8.69 -10.23 -4.81
C ALA A 211 -8.26 -11.31 -5.83
N GLU A 212 -7.21 -12.07 -5.54
CA GLU A 212 -6.79 -13.21 -6.37
C GLU A 212 -7.78 -14.38 -6.27
N ARG A 213 -8.33 -14.67 -5.09
CA ARG A 213 -9.38 -15.69 -4.91
C ARG A 213 -10.62 -15.35 -5.72
N PHE A 214 -11.10 -14.10 -5.68
CA PHE A 214 -12.23 -13.64 -6.49
C PHE A 214 -11.98 -13.80 -8.01
N ARG A 215 -10.72 -13.61 -8.46
CA ARG A 215 -10.34 -13.81 -9.87
C ARG A 215 -10.33 -15.27 -10.28
N LYS A 216 -9.94 -16.17 -9.38
CA LYS A 216 -9.84 -17.62 -9.63
C LYS A 216 -11.16 -18.34 -9.41
N GLN A 217 -12.18 -17.67 -8.88
CA GLN A 217 -13.50 -18.25 -8.67
C GLN A 217 -14.06 -18.78 -10.01
N ARG A 218 -14.39 -20.07 -10.03
CA ARG A 218 -14.99 -20.73 -11.19
C ARG A 218 -16.46 -20.35 -11.25
N LEU A 219 -16.84 -19.68 -12.32
CA LEU A 219 -18.19 -19.13 -12.48
C LEU A 219 -19.25 -20.19 -12.76
N TRP A 220 -18.82 -21.38 -13.21
CA TRP A 220 -19.69 -22.42 -13.78
C TRP A 220 -19.91 -23.61 -12.85
N ASP A 221 -19.13 -23.74 -11.77
CA ASP A 221 -19.10 -24.94 -10.92
C ASP A 221 -20.43 -25.25 -10.21
N ASP A 222 -21.32 -24.26 -10.09
CA ASP A 222 -22.59 -24.38 -9.38
C ASP A 222 -23.83 -24.38 -10.30
N LEU A 223 -23.65 -24.29 -11.62
CA LEU A 223 -24.79 -24.17 -12.56
C LEU A 223 -25.26 -25.53 -13.12
N GLY A 224 -24.75 -26.64 -12.57
CA GLY A 224 -25.02 -28.00 -13.06
C GLY A 224 -26.50 -28.41 -13.01
N HIS A 225 -27.29 -27.79 -12.13
CA HIS A 225 -28.70 -28.09 -11.92
C HIS A 225 -29.66 -27.30 -12.84
N MET A 226 -29.16 -26.33 -13.61
CA MET A 226 -29.99 -25.46 -14.46
C MET A 226 -30.09 -25.97 -15.91
N ASN A 227 -31.22 -25.67 -16.56
CA ASN A 227 -31.42 -25.86 -18.00
C ASN A 227 -30.35 -25.13 -18.81
N ILE A 228 -29.96 -25.66 -19.97
CA ILE A 228 -28.83 -25.18 -20.78
C ILE A 228 -28.93 -23.67 -21.08
N ALA A 229 -30.11 -23.19 -21.49
CA ALA A 229 -30.31 -21.77 -21.79
C ALA A 229 -30.14 -20.88 -20.54
N ALA A 230 -30.73 -21.28 -19.41
CA ALA A 230 -30.59 -20.57 -18.14
C ALA A 230 -29.13 -20.58 -17.63
N ARG A 231 -28.44 -21.72 -17.78
CA ARG A 231 -27.02 -21.87 -17.46
C ARG A 231 -26.16 -20.90 -18.27
N VAL A 232 -26.38 -20.81 -19.58
CA VAL A 232 -25.62 -19.90 -20.45
C VAL A 232 -25.87 -18.44 -20.07
N TRP A 233 -27.15 -18.06 -19.89
CA TRP A 233 -27.51 -16.71 -19.47
C TRP A 233 -26.87 -16.33 -18.13
N GLU A 234 -27.06 -17.15 -17.10
CA GLU A 234 -26.54 -16.85 -15.77
C GLU A 234 -25.01 -16.86 -15.72
N GLY A 235 -24.37 -17.82 -16.39
CA GLY A 235 -22.92 -17.86 -16.46
C GLY A 235 -22.34 -16.67 -17.22
N SER A 236 -23.02 -16.18 -18.27
CA SER A 236 -22.64 -14.94 -18.97
C SER A 236 -22.78 -13.71 -18.07
N ALA A 237 -23.87 -13.60 -17.31
CA ALA A 237 -24.10 -12.49 -16.38
C ALA A 237 -23.03 -12.49 -15.27
N ARG A 238 -22.74 -13.66 -14.69
CA ARG A 238 -21.66 -13.86 -13.71
C ARG A 238 -20.29 -13.53 -14.31
N TRP A 239 -20.05 -13.87 -15.58
CA TRP A 239 -18.82 -13.52 -16.29
C TRP A 239 -18.67 -12.01 -16.49
N VAL A 240 -19.71 -11.32 -16.97
CA VAL A 240 -19.69 -9.86 -17.12
C VAL A 240 -19.45 -9.21 -15.77
N HIS A 241 -20.16 -9.65 -14.73
CA HIS A 241 -19.98 -9.14 -13.38
C HIS A 241 -18.55 -9.37 -12.88
N GLN A 242 -17.99 -10.57 -13.03
CA GLN A 242 -16.63 -10.88 -12.64
C GLN A 242 -15.61 -10.01 -13.40
N LYS A 243 -15.80 -9.78 -14.71
CA LYS A 243 -14.91 -8.93 -15.51
C LYS A 243 -15.00 -7.47 -15.10
N TRP A 244 -16.21 -6.96 -14.85
CA TRP A 244 -16.44 -5.60 -14.38
C TRP A 244 -15.81 -5.37 -13.01
N THR A 245 -16.09 -6.22 -12.02
CA THR A 245 -15.50 -6.14 -10.69
C THR A 245 -13.97 -6.26 -10.75
N ASN A 246 -13.44 -7.16 -11.58
CA ASN A 246 -12.00 -7.28 -11.78
C ASN A 246 -11.36 -6.03 -12.39
N PHE A 247 -12.06 -5.35 -13.29
CA PHE A 247 -11.60 -4.08 -13.85
C PHE A 247 -11.47 -3.03 -12.75
N PHE A 248 -12.50 -2.84 -11.91
CA PHE A 248 -12.47 -1.87 -10.81
C PHE A 248 -11.41 -2.21 -9.76
N LEU A 249 -11.23 -3.49 -9.42
CA LEU A 249 -10.16 -3.91 -8.51
C LEU A 249 -8.78 -3.59 -9.08
N LYS A 250 -8.53 -3.90 -10.36
CA LYS A 250 -7.26 -3.56 -11.03
C LYS A 250 -7.05 -2.05 -11.11
N PHE A 251 -8.12 -1.30 -11.39
CA PHE A 251 -8.08 0.15 -11.43
C PHE A 251 -7.74 0.74 -10.06
N LYS A 252 -8.44 0.31 -9.00
CA LYS A 252 -8.14 0.67 -7.60
C LYS A 252 -6.66 0.43 -7.29
N PHE A 253 -6.16 -0.78 -7.58
CA PHE A 253 -4.78 -1.14 -7.26
C PHE A 253 -3.75 -0.35 -8.07
N ALA A 254 -4.02 -0.09 -9.35
CA ALA A 254 -3.13 0.69 -10.20
C ALA A 254 -3.09 2.18 -9.79
N VAL A 255 -4.25 2.79 -9.54
CA VAL A 255 -4.37 4.23 -9.24
C VAL A 255 -3.92 4.56 -7.82
N LEU A 256 -4.43 3.82 -6.82
CA LEU A 256 -4.07 4.02 -5.42
C LEU A 256 -2.69 3.45 -5.06
N ARG A 257 -2.04 2.75 -6.00
CA ARG A 257 -0.80 2.01 -5.75
C ARG A 257 -0.94 1.02 -4.58
N PHE A 258 -2.14 0.49 -4.42
CA PHE A 258 -2.43 -0.49 -3.40
C PHE A 258 -1.57 -1.74 -3.60
N GLY A 259 -1.06 -2.30 -2.51
CA GLY A 259 -0.07 -3.38 -2.55
C GLY A 259 1.38 -2.90 -2.64
N ILE A 260 1.64 -1.59 -2.47
CA ILE A 260 3.00 -1.06 -2.39
C ILE A 260 3.23 -0.40 -1.02
N ALA A 261 3.97 -1.07 -0.14
CA ALA A 261 4.42 -0.47 1.13
C ALA A 261 5.69 0.36 0.90
N LYS A 262 5.90 1.42 1.68
CA LYS A 262 7.14 2.21 1.61
C LYS A 262 8.00 1.96 2.83
N VAL A 263 9.29 1.78 2.61
CA VAL A 263 10.30 1.60 3.65
C VAL A 263 11.26 2.78 3.60
N LYS A 264 11.44 3.46 4.73
CA LYS A 264 12.36 4.59 4.85
C LYS A 264 13.69 4.12 5.41
N VAL A 265 14.77 4.53 4.76
CA VAL A 265 16.15 4.15 5.12
C VAL A 265 17.04 5.34 4.92
N GLY A 266 17.54 5.93 6.02
CA GLY A 266 18.48 7.05 5.94
C GLY A 266 17.94 8.27 5.18
N GLY A 267 16.62 8.50 5.21
CA GLY A 267 15.96 9.59 4.50
C GLY A 267 15.43 9.25 3.10
N ASP A 268 15.82 8.11 2.53
CA ASP A 268 15.32 7.64 1.23
C ASP A 268 14.08 6.73 1.40
N GLU A 269 13.05 6.93 0.57
CA GLU A 269 11.86 6.06 0.53
C GLU A 269 11.98 4.99 -0.58
N TRP A 270 11.87 3.73 -0.18
CA TRP A 270 11.91 2.57 -1.07
C TRP A 270 10.59 1.80 -1.05
N LYS A 271 10.09 1.46 -2.23
CA LYS A 271 8.81 0.76 -2.44
C LYS A 271 9.01 -0.76 -2.39
N ILE A 272 8.26 -1.43 -1.51
CA ILE A 272 8.10 -2.88 -1.45
C ILE A 272 6.78 -3.25 -2.14
N ASP A 273 6.84 -4.14 -3.12
CA ASP A 273 5.67 -4.67 -3.84
C ASP A 273 5.17 -5.94 -3.13
N CYS A 274 4.04 -5.83 -2.42
CA CYS A 274 3.44 -6.90 -1.60
C CYS A 274 2.88 -8.07 -2.42
N SER A 275 2.87 -7.98 -3.75
CA SER A 275 2.54 -9.13 -4.62
C SER A 275 3.70 -10.12 -4.79
N GLY A 276 4.89 -9.76 -4.32
CA GLY A 276 6.08 -10.62 -4.31
C GLY A 276 6.04 -11.69 -3.20
N TYR A 277 7.18 -12.35 -3.03
CA TYR A 277 7.37 -13.24 -1.89
C TYR A 277 7.63 -12.41 -0.64
N LEU A 278 6.84 -12.64 0.40
CA LEU A 278 7.00 -12.07 1.73
C LEU A 278 6.99 -13.22 2.75
N LEU A 279 7.99 -13.24 3.63
CA LEU A 279 8.07 -14.24 4.69
C LEU A 279 6.84 -14.13 5.61
N GLU A 280 6.21 -15.27 5.89
CA GLU A 280 4.97 -15.36 6.67
C GLU A 280 3.85 -14.43 6.16
N ASN A 281 3.73 -14.23 4.85
CA ASN A 281 2.75 -13.32 4.22
C ASN A 281 2.85 -11.87 4.73
N GLY A 282 4.05 -11.41 5.09
CA GLY A 282 4.30 -10.04 5.55
C GLY A 282 4.43 -9.89 7.07
N LYS A 283 3.94 -10.86 7.85
CA LYS A 283 4.02 -10.83 9.32
C LYS A 283 5.44 -10.65 9.85
N ALA A 284 6.41 -11.33 9.23
CA ALA A 284 7.81 -11.23 9.63
C ALA A 284 8.37 -9.81 9.40
N VAL A 285 7.99 -9.15 8.30
CA VAL A 285 8.41 -7.78 8.02
C VAL A 285 7.80 -6.81 9.04
N ASP A 286 6.51 -6.96 9.31
CA ASP A 286 5.75 -6.08 10.22
C ASP A 286 6.18 -6.23 11.69
N ARG A 287 6.70 -7.39 12.09
CA ARG A 287 7.28 -7.58 13.44
C ARG A 287 8.67 -6.97 13.58
N ILE A 288 9.48 -7.03 12.51
CA ILE A 288 10.91 -6.71 12.55
C ILE A 288 11.16 -5.22 12.27
N ILE A 289 10.36 -4.63 11.38
CA ILE A 289 10.48 -3.22 10.99
C ILE A 289 9.38 -2.43 11.69
N PRO A 290 9.71 -1.44 12.54
CA PRO A 290 8.71 -0.59 13.18
C PRO A 290 7.97 0.29 12.17
N GLU A 291 6.72 0.59 12.49
CA GLU A 291 5.89 1.54 11.75
C GLU A 291 6.33 2.99 12.07
N ASP A 292 6.36 3.83 11.03
CA ASP A 292 6.70 5.27 11.11
C ASP A 292 5.65 6.11 11.84
#